data_AF-A0A962P336-F1
#
_entry.id   AF-A0A962P336-F1
#
_cell.length_a   1.000
_cell.length_b   1.000
_cell.length_c   1.000
_cell.angle_alpha   90.00
_cell.angle_beta   90.00
_cell.angle_gamma   90.00
#
_symmetry.space_group_name_H-M   'P 1'
#
loop_
_entity.id
_entity.type
_entity.pdbx_description
1 polymer ?
#
loop_
_entity_poly.entity_id
_entity_poly.type
_entity_poly.pdbx_seq_one_letter_code
_entity_poly.pdbx_strand_id
1 'polypeptide(L)'
;GAMLISGHRDTHFRFMRDIKVGDSLILIAATGKSQRYQIIKTQVVDAEKTQIQAVAADQLLLATCWPFDSVVPGGPLRFVVIAEPVSEVQLAQIDIH
;
A
#
# COMPACT_ATOMS: atom_id res chain seq x y z
N GLY A 1 2.33 -1.69 14.16
CA GLY A 1 1.08 -0.90 14.25
C GLY A 1 0.76 -0.42 12.85
N ALA A 2 -0.44 -0.69 12.32
CA ALA A 2 -0.66 -0.63 10.88
C ALA A 2 -0.56 0.79 10.33
N MET A 3 0.11 0.94 9.18
CA MET A 3 0.33 2.26 8.58
C MET A 3 -0.68 2.47 7.45
N LEU A 4 -1.67 3.32 7.72
CA LEU A 4 -2.61 3.78 6.71
C LEU A 4 -2.10 5.09 6.11
N ILE A 5 -1.81 5.08 4.82
CA ILE A 5 -1.45 6.28 4.08
C ILE A 5 -2.63 6.61 3.15
N SER A 6 -3.38 7.65 3.52
CA SER A 6 -4.44 8.20 2.68
C SER A 6 -3.86 9.29 1.77
N GLY A 7 -4.07 9.11 0.47
CA GLY A 7 -3.55 10.01 -0.55
C GLY A 7 -4.61 10.85 -1.22
N HIS A 8 -4.38 12.16 -1.36
CA HIS A 8 -5.07 12.97 -2.36
C HIS A 8 -4.60 12.57 -3.78
N ARG A 9 -5.52 12.59 -4.74
CA ARG A 9 -5.35 12.12 -6.12
C ARG A 9 -4.27 12.88 -6.92
N ASP A 10 -3.79 14.02 -6.42
CA ASP A 10 -3.29 15.07 -7.32
C ASP A 10 -1.83 14.99 -7.76
N THR A 11 -0.95 14.17 -7.16
CA THR A 11 0.44 14.02 -7.69
C THR A 11 1.15 12.72 -7.35
N HIS A 12 0.98 12.19 -6.13
CA HIS A 12 1.81 11.06 -5.65
C HIS A 12 1.26 9.67 -6.01
N PHE A 13 0.00 9.52 -6.39
CA PHE A 13 -0.67 8.20 -6.48
C PHE A 13 -1.00 7.72 -7.89
N ARG A 14 -0.49 8.40 -8.94
CA ARG A 14 -0.68 7.93 -10.33
C ARG A 14 -0.17 6.51 -10.56
N PHE A 15 0.90 6.11 -9.85
CA PHE A 15 1.45 4.76 -9.91
C PHE A 15 0.44 3.69 -9.48
N MET A 16 -0.56 4.03 -8.65
CA MET A 16 -1.59 3.06 -8.21
C MET A 16 -2.46 2.52 -9.36
N ARG A 17 -2.42 3.14 -10.54
CA ARG A 17 -3.10 2.61 -11.73
C ARG A 17 -2.42 1.36 -12.28
N ASP A 18 -1.10 1.28 -12.15
CA ASP A 18 -0.27 0.29 -12.83
C ASP A 18 0.20 -0.84 -11.90
N ILE A 19 0.00 -0.68 -10.58
CA ILE A 19 0.39 -1.68 -9.58
C ILE A 19 -0.41 -2.96 -9.67
N LYS A 20 0.28 -4.05 -9.41
CA LYS A 20 -0.26 -5.41 -9.39
C LYS A 20 0.14 -6.12 -8.11
N VAL A 21 -0.61 -7.17 -7.78
CA VAL A 21 -0.19 -8.11 -6.74
C VAL A 21 1.16 -8.69 -7.13
N GLY A 22 2.09 -8.70 -6.18
CA GLY A 22 3.49 -9.11 -6.37
C GLY A 22 4.46 -7.94 -6.49
N ASP A 23 4.01 -6.73 -6.85
CA ASP A 23 4.89 -5.58 -6.97
C ASP A 23 5.46 -5.15 -5.62
N SER A 24 6.67 -4.58 -5.65
CA SER A 24 7.34 -4.06 -4.46
C SER A 24 7.14 -2.55 -4.33
N LEU A 25 6.86 -2.10 -3.11
CA LEU A 25 6.76 -0.70 -2.72
C LEU A 25 7.87 -0.38 -1.73
N ILE A 26 8.44 0.82 -1.81
CA ILE A 26 9.42 1.32 -0.84
C ILE A 26 8.81 2.53 -0.15
N LEU A 27 8.59 2.42 1.15
CA LEU A 27 8.19 3.54 1.98
C LEU A 27 9.44 4.21 2.55
N ILE A 28 9.62 5.49 2.28
CA ILE A 28 10.71 6.29 2.85
C ILE A 28 10.09 7.20 3.91
N ALA A 29 10.45 6.98 5.17
CA ALA A 29 10.05 7.83 6.28
C ALA A 29 10.76 9.19 6.21
N ALA A 30 10.17 10.22 6.81
CA ALA A 30 10.80 11.55 6.90
C ALA A 30 12.17 11.54 7.59
N THR A 31 12.46 10.50 8.39
CA THR A 31 13.75 10.25 9.03
C THR A 31 14.81 9.68 8.08
N GLY A 32 14.47 9.42 6.80
CA GLY A 32 15.35 8.78 5.82
C GLY A 32 15.38 7.27 5.87
N LYS A 33 14.72 6.63 6.85
CA LYS A 33 14.59 5.17 6.91
C LYS A 33 13.68 4.69 5.77
N SER A 34 14.10 3.63 5.08
CA SER A 34 13.28 2.98 4.06
C SER A 34 12.82 1.59 4.53
N GLN A 35 11.59 1.23 4.17
CA GLN A 35 11.02 -0.09 4.41
C GLN A 35 10.39 -0.61 3.11
N ARG A 36 10.75 -1.84 2.74
CA ARG A 36 10.18 -2.51 1.57
C ARG A 36 8.90 -3.25 1.96
N TYR A 37 7.91 -3.17 1.09
CA TYR A 37 6.65 -3.89 1.17
C TYR A 37 6.37 -4.60 -0.15
N GLN A 38 5.63 -5.70 -0.12
CA GLN A 38 5.13 -6.40 -1.30
C GLN A 38 3.61 -6.36 -1.32
N ILE A 39 3.02 -6.00 -2.46
CA ILE A 39 1.57 -5.96 -2.64
C ILE A 39 1.03 -7.38 -2.63
N ILE A 40 0.12 -7.66 -1.71
CA ILE A 40 -0.53 -8.97 -1.59
C ILE A 40 -1.97 -8.95 -2.10
N LYS A 41 -2.62 -7.77 -2.10
CA LYS A 41 -4.02 -7.65 -2.50
C LYS A 41 -4.37 -6.23 -2.96
N THR A 42 -5.24 -6.15 -3.96
CA THR A 42 -5.90 -4.91 -4.38
C THR A 42 -7.42 -5.10 -4.39
N GLN A 43 -8.18 -4.06 -4.08
CA GLN A 43 -9.64 -4.10 -4.08
C GLN A 43 -10.26 -2.71 -4.26
N VAL A 44 -11.45 -2.63 -4.85
CA VAL A 44 -12.27 -1.41 -4.85
C VAL A 44 -13.35 -1.56 -3.79
N VAL A 45 -13.46 -0.59 -2.89
CA VAL A 45 -14.45 -0.58 -1.81
C VAL A 45 -15.23 0.73 -1.79
N ASP A 46 -16.45 0.69 -1.31
CA ASP A 46 -17.23 1.89 -0.96
C ASP A 46 -16.81 2.35 0.43
N ALA A 47 -16.15 3.51 0.53
CA ALA A 47 -15.62 4.03 1.79
C ALA A 47 -16.70 4.54 2.76
N GLU A 48 -17.92 4.76 2.30
CA GLU A 48 -19.05 5.12 3.18
C GLU A 48 -19.63 3.87 3.85
N LYS A 49 -19.49 2.71 3.21
CA LYS A 49 -20.08 1.44 3.68
C LYS A 49 -19.06 0.46 4.25
N THR A 50 -17.78 0.64 3.93
CA THR A 50 -16.72 -0.32 4.24
C THR A 50 -15.65 0.35 5.08
N GLN A 51 -15.43 -0.17 6.28
CA GLN A 51 -14.26 0.20 7.07
C GLN A 51 -13.02 -0.50 6.51
N ILE A 52 -12.05 0.30 6.08
CA ILE A 52 -10.74 -0.21 5.65
C ILE A 52 -9.93 -0.46 6.94
N GLN A 53 -9.77 -1.73 7.31
CA GLN A 53 -8.98 -2.14 8.47
C GLN A 53 -7.79 -2.99 8.03
N ALA A 54 -6.66 -2.81 8.71
CA ALA A 54 -5.49 -3.67 8.50
C ALA A 54 -5.74 -5.03 9.15
N VAL A 55 -5.37 -6.10 8.45
CA VAL A 55 -5.56 -7.47 8.96
C VAL A 55 -4.40 -7.86 9.89
N ALA A 56 -3.21 -7.29 9.66
CA ALA A 56 -2.03 -7.49 10.49
C ALA A 56 -1.39 -6.17 10.91
N ALA A 57 -0.68 -6.21 12.04
CA ALA A 57 -0.13 -5.01 12.69
C ALA A 57 0.91 -4.27 11.84
N ASP A 58 1.54 -4.91 10.85
CA ASP A 58 2.63 -4.32 10.08
C ASP A 58 2.30 -4.17 8.59
N GLN A 59 1.03 -4.34 8.21
CA GLN A 59 0.58 -4.11 6.85
C GLN A 59 0.57 -2.62 6.50
N LEU A 60 0.93 -2.34 5.25
CA LEU A 60 0.78 -1.05 4.60
C LEU A 60 -0.54 -1.03 3.83
N LEU A 61 -1.38 -0.06 4.16
CA LEU A 61 -2.64 0.20 3.46
C LEU A 61 -2.53 1.51 2.68
N LEU A 62 -2.73 1.44 1.37
CA LEU A 62 -2.83 2.63 0.51
C LEU A 62 -4.25 2.72 -0.03
N ALA A 63 -4.89 3.87 0.11
CA ALA A 63 -6.23 4.11 -0.40
C ALA A 63 -6.31 5.42 -1.20
N THR A 64 -6.92 5.38 -2.38
CA THR A 64 -7.15 6.55 -3.24
C THR A 64 -8.51 6.49 -3.93
N CYS A 65 -8.96 7.61 -4.52
CA CYS A 65 -10.27 7.72 -5.17
C CYS A 65 -10.37 6.84 -6.42
N TRP A 66 -11.53 6.19 -6.60
CA TRP A 66 -11.85 5.39 -7.78
C TRP A 66 -13.16 5.89 -8.42
N PRO A 67 -13.31 5.86 -9.77
CA PRO A 67 -12.32 5.47 -10.78
C PRO A 67 -11.22 6.50 -10.97
N PHE A 68 -10.03 6.04 -11.40
CA PHE A 68 -8.85 6.89 -11.54
C PHE A 68 -9.04 8.06 -12.53
N ASP A 69 -9.84 7.84 -13.58
CA ASP A 69 -10.13 8.81 -14.64
C ASP A 69 -11.45 9.58 -14.43
N SER A 70 -11.97 9.62 -13.20
CA SER A 70 -13.22 10.34 -12.93
C SER A 70 -13.04 11.86 -13.14
N VAL A 71 -13.79 12.40 -14.10
CA VAL A 71 -13.91 13.84 -14.37
C VAL A 71 -14.44 14.60 -13.16
N VAL A 72 -15.29 13.95 -12.34
CA VAL A 72 -15.79 14.50 -11.06
C VAL A 72 -15.06 13.81 -9.90
N PRO A 73 -14.20 14.52 -9.15
CA PRO A 73 -13.64 14.00 -7.90
C PRO A 73 -14.74 13.86 -6.84
N GLY A 74 -14.59 12.88 -5.94
CA GLY A 74 -15.43 12.79 -4.73
C GLY A 74 -16.43 11.64 -4.68
N GLY A 75 -16.37 10.67 -5.59
CA GLY A 75 -17.15 9.43 -5.46
C GLY A 75 -16.79 8.64 -4.19
N PRO A 76 -17.73 7.85 -3.64
CA PRO A 76 -17.53 7.09 -2.40
C PRO A 76 -16.55 5.92 -2.57
N LEU A 77 -16.28 5.52 -3.82
CA LEU A 77 -15.42 4.39 -4.13
C LEU A 77 -13.94 4.73 -3.96
N ARG A 78 -13.22 3.82 -3.33
CA ARG A 78 -11.77 3.88 -3.12
C ARG A 78 -11.10 2.63 -3.65
N PHE A 79 -9.99 2.80 -4.36
CA PHE A 79 -9.07 1.73 -4.68
C PHE A 79 -8.09 1.56 -3.51
N VAL A 80 -8.05 0.36 -2.96
CA VAL A 80 -7.29 -0.01 -1.78
C VAL A 80 -6.26 -1.06 -2.15
N VAL A 81 -5.04 -0.84 -1.66
CA VAL A 81 -3.89 -1.72 -1.83
C VAL A 81 -3.44 -2.14 -0.45
N ILE A 82 -3.23 -3.44 -0.30
CA ILE A 82 -2.72 -4.06 0.92
C ILE A 82 -1.36 -4.65 0.58
N ALA A 83 -0.35 -4.22 1.31
CA ALA A 83 1.01 -4.70 1.16
C ALA A 83 1.59 -5.14 2.50
N GLU A 84 2.43 -6.17 2.47
CA GLU A 84 3.10 -6.74 3.64
C GLU A 84 4.58 -6.39 3.65
N PRO A 85 5.18 -6.18 4.83
CA PRO A 85 6.59 -5.83 4.92
C PRO A 85 7.43 -7.00 4.44
N VAL A 86 8.36 -6.71 3.53
CA VAL A 86 9.39 -7.69 3.17
C VAL A 86 10.43 -7.61 4.25
N SER A 87 10.41 -8.57 5.19
CA SER A 87 11.54 -8.77 6.09
C SER A 87 12.75 -9.15 5.23
N GLU A 88 13.80 -8.35 5.26
CA GLU A 88 15.10 -8.82 4.79
C GLU A 88 15.44 -10.05 5.62
N VAL A 89 15.42 -11.22 4.99
CA VAL A 89 15.99 -12.41 5.58
C VAL A 89 17.46 -12.08 5.76
N GLN A 90 17.87 -11.86 7.01
CA GLN A 90 19.28 -11.91 7.37
C GLN A 90 19.74 -13.30 6.93
N LEU A 91 20.45 -13.39 5.81
CA LEU A 91 21.10 -14.64 5.41
C LEU A 91 22.03 -14.98 6.58
N ALA A 92 21.63 -15.95 7.39
CA ALA A 92 22.54 -16.56 8.33
C ALA A 92 23.64 -17.18 7.46
N GLN A 93 24.83 -16.61 7.49
CA GLN A 93 26.00 -17.25 6.91
C GLN A 93 26.18 -18.57 7.67
N ILE A 94 25.87 -19.69 7.01
CA ILE A 94 26.18 -21.00 7.53
C ILE A 94 27.64 -21.24 7.16
N ASP A 95 28.55 -20.92 8.09
CA ASP A 95 29.95 -21.32 7.99
C ASP A 95 30.05 -22.82 8.30
N ILE A 96 30.18 -23.64 7.26
CA ILE A 96 30.53 -25.05 7.39
C ILE A 96 32.07 -25.12 7.43
N HIS A 97 32.62 -25.50 8.59
CA HIS A 97 34.04 -25.83 8.76
C HIS A 97 34.28 -27.32 8.52
#